data_AF-A0A843BJW2-F1
#
_entry.id   AF-A0A843BJW2-F1
#
_cell.length_a   1.000
_cell.length_b   1.000
_cell.length_c   1.000
_cell.angle_alpha   90.00
_cell.angle_beta   90.00
_cell.angle_gamma   90.00
#
_symmetry.space_group_name_H-M   'P 1'
#
loop_
_entity.id
_entity.type
_entity.pdbx_description
1 polymer ?
#
loop_
_entity_poly.entity_id
_entity_poly.type
_entity_poly.pdbx_seq_one_letter_code
_entity_poly.pdbx_strand_id
1 'polypeptide(L)'
;MASLNMSGPFPFSNLGINNAVKRNKIGNYALGSANQDGTLRVGYVGRSDNDLNAELKQRLQTHNYSSFKASYAISPKAAYEKECKNYHDFGGNKSLSNDIHPDYFQGQIELYKAAKAAIIYISGFLKNTPEYDTVMEDYRKRSEKIKTMTSQHYL
;
A
#
# COMPACT_ATOMS: atom_id res chain seq x y z
N MET A 1 13.71 7.59 17.98
CA MET A 1 13.32 6.23 17.57
C MET A 1 12.15 6.33 16.61
N ALA A 2 12.09 5.46 15.60
CA ALA A 2 10.94 5.37 14.72
C ALA A 2 9.67 5.00 15.51
N SER A 3 8.53 5.57 15.14
CA SER A 3 7.23 5.25 15.73
C SER A 3 6.24 4.90 14.63
N LEU A 4 5.50 3.80 14.80
CA LEU A 4 4.47 3.37 13.86
C LEU A 4 3.21 4.26 13.88
N ASN A 5 2.96 4.97 14.99
CA ASN A 5 1.70 5.70 15.23
C ASN A 5 0.47 4.82 14.94
N MET A 6 0.42 3.65 15.58
CA MET A 6 -0.61 2.62 15.43
C MET A 6 -1.02 2.10 16.81
N SER A 7 -2.28 1.65 16.92
CA SER A 7 -2.81 1.05 18.15
C SER A 7 -2.30 -0.38 18.32
N GLY A 8 -2.14 -0.80 19.58
CA GLY A 8 -1.65 -2.12 19.98
C GLY A 8 -0.35 -2.05 20.81
N PRO A 9 0.37 -3.16 20.99
CA PRO A 9 0.20 -4.43 20.29
C PRO A 9 -1.06 -5.19 20.69
N PHE A 10 -1.68 -5.86 19.72
CA PHE A 10 -2.79 -6.78 19.89
C PHE A 10 -2.33 -8.22 19.58
N PRO A 11 -2.99 -9.26 20.11
CA PRO A 11 -2.67 -10.64 19.77
C PRO A 11 -2.83 -10.91 18.27
N PHE A 12 -1.81 -11.45 17.61
CA PHE A 12 -1.88 -11.81 16.20
C PHE A 12 -2.56 -13.17 16.03
N SER A 13 -3.89 -13.16 16.18
CA SER A 13 -4.77 -14.32 16.06
C SER A 13 -6.11 -13.91 15.44
N ASN A 14 -6.90 -14.87 14.96
CA ASN A 14 -8.22 -14.58 14.38
C ASN A 14 -9.12 -13.76 15.34
N LEU A 15 -9.13 -14.11 16.62
CA LEU A 15 -9.92 -13.39 17.64
C LEU A 15 -9.35 -12.00 17.92
N GLY A 16 -8.03 -11.88 18.09
CA GLY A 16 -7.38 -10.59 18.33
C GLY A 16 -7.60 -9.60 17.18
N ILE A 17 -7.51 -10.07 15.94
CA ILE A 17 -7.78 -9.27 14.74
C ILE A 17 -9.25 -8.83 14.69
N ASN A 18 -10.20 -9.73 14.94
CA ASN A 18 -11.62 -9.39 14.95
C ASN A 18 -11.99 -8.36 16.02
N ASN A 19 -11.35 -8.42 17.18
CA ASN A 19 -11.61 -7.48 18.28
C ASN A 19 -10.99 -6.11 18.02
N ALA A 20 -9.80 -6.05 17.43
CA ALA A 20 -9.07 -4.81 17.24
C ALA A 20 -9.39 -4.07 15.92
N VAL A 21 -9.74 -4.80 14.85
CA VAL A 21 -9.85 -4.25 13.49
C VAL A 21 -11.22 -4.55 12.89
N LYS A 22 -11.94 -3.49 12.52
CA LYS A 22 -13.22 -3.57 11.80
C LYS A 22 -13.00 -4.01 10.35
N ARG A 23 -13.95 -4.78 9.81
CA ARG A 23 -13.98 -5.18 8.39
C ARG A 23 -14.18 -3.99 7.47
N ASN A 24 -13.82 -4.17 6.19
CA ASN A 24 -13.99 -3.18 5.12
C ASN A 24 -13.35 -1.81 5.46
N LYS A 25 -12.19 -1.82 6.10
CA LYS A 25 -11.42 -0.62 6.41
C LYS A 25 -10.06 -0.66 5.73
N ILE A 26 -9.69 0.46 5.14
CA ILE A 26 -8.35 0.72 4.61
C ILE A 26 -7.41 0.97 5.78
N GLY A 27 -6.17 0.50 5.70
CA GLY A 27 -5.17 0.88 6.70
C GLY A 27 -3.85 0.15 6.62
N ASN A 28 -3.08 0.27 7.69
CA ASN A 28 -1.74 -0.25 7.83
C ASN A 28 -1.64 -1.18 9.02
N TYR A 29 -0.68 -2.09 8.95
CA TYR A 29 -0.32 -2.95 10.06
C TYR A 29 1.19 -3.12 10.18
N ALA A 30 1.61 -3.49 11.38
CA ALA A 30 2.94 -3.99 11.66
C ALA A 30 2.83 -5.29 12.44
N LEU A 31 3.57 -6.31 12.04
CA LEU A 31 3.67 -7.60 12.73
C LEU A 31 4.99 -7.70 13.47
N GLY A 32 4.99 -8.41 14.58
CA GLY A 32 6.21 -8.58 15.37
C GLY A 32 6.02 -9.43 16.61
N SER A 33 7.06 -9.45 17.43
CA SER A 33 7.03 -10.09 18.74
C SER A 33 6.89 -9.02 19.81
N ALA A 34 5.89 -9.15 20.68
CA ALA A 34 5.80 -8.31 21.87
C ALA A 34 6.93 -8.65 22.85
N ASN A 35 7.63 -7.62 23.32
CA ASN A 35 8.59 -7.72 24.40
C ASN A 35 7.86 -7.68 25.76
N GLN A 36 8.58 -8.03 26.84
CA GLN A 36 8.02 -8.04 28.20
C GLN A 36 7.53 -6.66 28.68
N ASP A 37 8.09 -5.59 28.14
CA ASP A 37 7.70 -4.20 28.42
C ASP A 37 6.49 -3.71 27.60
N GLY A 38 5.87 -4.59 26.80
CA GLY A 38 4.74 -4.26 25.92
C GLY A 38 5.14 -3.54 24.63
N THR A 39 6.42 -3.33 24.35
CA THR A 39 6.88 -2.81 23.06
C THR A 39 6.80 -3.91 22.00
N LEU A 40 6.52 -3.52 20.75
CA LEU A 40 6.49 -4.44 19.62
C LEU A 40 7.84 -4.39 18.91
N ARG A 41 8.58 -5.51 18.90
CA ARG A 41 9.72 -5.68 18.00
C ARG A 41 9.21 -5.95 16.59
N VAL A 42 9.17 -4.90 15.77
CA VAL A 42 8.64 -4.94 14.39
C VAL A 42 9.51 -5.84 13.53
N GLY A 43 8.89 -6.80 12.86
CA GLY A 43 9.54 -7.68 11.88
C GLY A 43 8.94 -7.57 10.48
N TYR A 44 7.72 -7.04 10.36
CA TYR A 44 7.05 -6.87 9.08
C TYR A 44 6.09 -5.68 9.12
N VAL A 45 5.96 -4.96 8.02
CA VAL A 45 4.97 -3.89 7.85
C VAL A 45 4.16 -4.10 6.59
N GLY A 46 2.89 -3.69 6.61
CA GLY A 46 2.01 -3.89 5.48
C GLY A 46 0.87 -2.88 5.41
N ARG A 47 0.10 -2.94 4.33
CA ARG A 47 -1.16 -2.21 4.16
C ARG A 47 -2.28 -3.11 3.62
N SER A 48 -3.50 -2.60 3.69
CA SER A 48 -4.64 -3.07 2.89
C SER A 48 -5.41 -1.87 2.36
N ASP A 49 -5.74 -1.94 1.07
CA ASP A 49 -6.45 -0.88 0.35
C ASP A 49 -7.99 -1.01 0.46
N ASN A 50 -8.50 -2.13 0.98
CA ASN A 50 -9.93 -2.46 1.00
C ASN A 50 -10.41 -3.01 2.35
N ASP A 51 -9.75 -4.05 2.87
CA ASP A 51 -10.12 -4.71 4.13
C ASP A 51 -8.88 -5.16 4.91
N LEU A 52 -8.46 -4.33 5.85
CA LEU A 52 -7.34 -4.59 6.75
C LEU A 52 -7.57 -5.80 7.65
N ASN A 53 -8.81 -6.10 8.04
CA ASN A 53 -9.12 -7.28 8.86
C ASN A 53 -8.88 -8.57 8.05
N ALA A 54 -9.35 -8.60 6.81
CA ALA A 54 -9.14 -9.74 5.91
C ALA A 54 -7.66 -9.94 5.57
N GLU A 55 -6.94 -8.86 5.26
CA GLU A 55 -5.50 -8.89 4.97
C GLU A 55 -4.71 -9.47 6.14
N LEU A 56 -4.93 -8.97 7.37
CA LEU A 56 -4.26 -9.49 8.57
C LEU A 56 -4.50 -11.00 8.78
N LYS A 57 -5.70 -11.50 8.47
CA LYS A 57 -6.00 -12.94 8.56
C LYS A 57 -5.30 -13.76 7.50
N GLN A 58 -5.11 -13.23 6.30
CA GLN A 58 -4.28 -13.89 5.28
C GLN A 58 -2.83 -14.00 5.78
N ARG A 59 -2.31 -12.97 6.45
CA ARG A 59 -0.96 -12.98 7.01
C ARG A 59 -0.75 -13.99 8.15
N LEU A 60 -1.81 -14.42 8.85
CA LEU A 60 -1.71 -15.55 9.80
C LEU A 60 -1.25 -16.85 9.14
N GLN A 61 -1.48 -16.99 7.83
CA GLN A 61 -1.13 -18.21 7.09
C GLN A 61 0.34 -18.21 6.63
N THR A 62 0.96 -17.03 6.54
CA THR A 62 2.31 -16.85 5.97
C THR A 62 3.34 -16.35 6.98
N HIS A 63 2.92 -15.87 8.15
CA HIS A 63 3.82 -15.34 9.18
C HIS A 63 3.50 -15.91 10.57
N ASN A 64 4.54 -16.16 11.36
CA ASN A 64 4.44 -16.71 12.72
C ASN A 64 4.83 -15.69 13.80
N TYR A 65 4.22 -14.50 13.76
CA TYR A 65 4.41 -13.46 14.78
C TYR A 65 3.40 -13.61 15.92
N SER A 66 3.70 -13.08 17.10
CA SER A 66 2.80 -13.17 18.26
C SER A 66 1.86 -11.96 18.38
N SER A 67 2.20 -10.83 17.76
CA SER A 67 1.49 -9.58 17.96
C SER A 67 1.49 -8.70 16.73
N PHE A 68 0.52 -7.80 16.66
CA PHE A 68 0.44 -6.79 15.62
C PHE A 68 0.01 -5.42 16.16
N LYS A 69 0.36 -4.36 15.44
CA LYS A 69 -0.23 -3.03 15.58
C LYS A 69 -0.97 -2.66 14.31
N ALA A 70 -2.00 -1.82 14.41
CA ALA A 70 -2.78 -1.39 13.25
C ALA A 70 -3.26 0.07 13.36
N SER A 71 -3.48 0.70 12.22
CA SER A 71 -4.19 1.99 12.11
C SER A 71 -5.00 2.05 10.83
N TYR A 72 -6.18 2.67 10.87
CA TYR A 72 -6.92 2.98 9.65
C TYR A 72 -6.27 4.11 8.87
N ALA A 73 -6.48 4.10 7.57
CA ALA A 73 -6.11 5.17 6.65
C ALA A 73 -7.36 5.76 5.99
N ILE A 74 -7.28 7.03 5.62
CA ILE A 74 -8.38 7.75 4.95
C ILE A 74 -8.48 7.44 3.45
N SER A 75 -7.43 6.86 2.87
CA SER A 75 -7.37 6.46 1.46
C SER A 75 -6.27 5.41 1.23
N PRO A 76 -6.31 4.67 0.11
CA PRO A 76 -5.22 3.76 -0.26
C PRO A 76 -3.88 4.47 -0.44
N LYS A 77 -3.89 5.71 -0.97
CA LYS A 77 -2.67 6.53 -1.10
C LYS A 77 -2.04 6.83 0.27
N ALA A 78 -2.86 7.23 1.25
CA ALA A 78 -2.38 7.48 2.61
C ALA A 78 -1.86 6.20 3.28
N ALA A 79 -2.48 5.05 3.01
CA ALA A 79 -2.00 3.76 3.49
C ALA A 79 -0.64 3.40 2.88
N TYR A 80 -0.49 3.58 1.57
CA TYR A 80 0.77 3.36 0.87
C TYR A 80 1.91 4.26 1.39
N GLU A 81 1.67 5.57 1.50
CA GLU A 81 2.68 6.52 2.00
C GLU A 81 3.14 6.16 3.42
N LYS A 82 2.19 5.76 4.29
CA LYS A 82 2.52 5.33 5.64
C LYS A 82 3.28 4.00 5.68
N GLU A 83 2.92 3.03 4.84
CA GLU A 83 3.64 1.76 4.75
C GLU A 83 5.07 1.97 4.26
N CYS A 84 5.26 2.76 3.20
CA CYS A 84 6.57 3.14 2.69
C CYS A 84 7.40 3.78 3.81
N LYS A 85 6.85 4.79 4.48
CA LYS A 85 7.53 5.42 5.63
C LYS A 85 7.93 4.39 6.70
N ASN A 86 7.02 3.51 7.10
CA ASN A 86 7.32 2.50 8.12
C ASN A 86 8.38 1.50 7.63
N TYR A 87 8.35 1.12 6.35
CA TYR A 87 9.34 0.22 5.77
C TYR A 87 10.74 0.83 5.90
N HIS A 88 10.91 2.08 5.47
CA HIS A 88 12.21 2.78 5.51
C HIS A 88 12.67 3.10 6.93
N ASP A 89 11.78 3.62 7.77
CA ASP A 89 12.07 3.96 9.17
C ASP A 89 12.56 2.76 9.99
N PHE A 90 12.12 1.54 9.64
CA PHE A 90 12.46 0.29 10.32
C PHE A 90 13.54 -0.51 9.57
N GLY A 91 14.30 0.13 8.68
CA GLY A 91 15.50 -0.45 8.06
C GLY A 91 15.26 -1.24 6.77
N GLY A 92 14.05 -1.21 6.23
CA GLY A 92 13.67 -1.88 4.99
C GLY A 92 13.97 -3.38 5.03
N ASN A 93 14.29 -3.96 3.87
CA ASN A 93 14.63 -5.39 3.75
C ASN A 93 15.88 -5.84 4.52
N LYS A 94 16.69 -4.90 5.04
CA LYS A 94 17.86 -5.24 5.87
C LYS A 94 17.47 -5.65 7.29
N SER A 95 16.29 -5.25 7.75
CA SER A 95 15.85 -5.44 9.14
C SER A 95 14.43 -6.01 9.26
N LEU A 96 13.59 -5.78 8.25
CA LEU A 96 12.26 -6.35 8.11
C LEU A 96 12.30 -7.58 7.20
N SER A 97 11.39 -8.51 7.44
CA SER A 97 11.08 -9.63 6.55
C SER A 97 10.24 -9.21 5.33
N ASN A 98 10.18 -7.92 5.03
CA ASN A 98 9.61 -7.39 3.81
C ASN A 98 10.66 -7.51 2.69
N ASP A 99 10.66 -8.65 1.98
CA ASP A 99 11.60 -8.91 0.88
C ASP A 99 11.46 -7.92 -0.28
N ILE A 100 10.23 -7.44 -0.48
CA ILE A 100 9.85 -6.52 -1.56
C ILE A 100 9.49 -5.17 -0.93
N HIS A 101 10.06 -4.09 -1.48
CA HIS A 101 9.68 -2.73 -1.12
C HIS A 101 8.19 -2.48 -1.40
N PRO A 102 7.46 -1.69 -0.60
CA PRO A 102 6.08 -1.35 -0.89
C PRO A 102 5.89 -0.81 -2.31
N ASP A 103 5.21 -1.58 -3.15
CA ASP A 103 4.87 -1.14 -4.50
C ASP A 103 3.66 -0.22 -4.48
N TYR A 104 3.72 0.81 -5.33
CA TYR A 104 2.68 1.81 -5.44
C TYR A 104 1.35 1.19 -5.86
N PHE A 105 0.26 1.71 -5.28
CA PHE A 105 -1.15 1.31 -5.44
C PHE A 105 -1.46 0.65 -6.81
N GLN A 106 -1.59 -0.67 -6.81
CA GLN A 106 -1.83 -1.48 -8.01
C GLN A 106 -3.13 -1.11 -8.73
N GLY A 107 -4.14 -0.60 -8.00
CA GLY A 107 -5.38 -0.10 -8.59
C GLY A 107 -5.19 1.11 -9.52
N GLN A 108 -4.23 2.00 -9.25
CA GLN A 108 -3.92 3.12 -10.15
C GLN A 108 -3.16 2.64 -11.38
N ILE A 109 -2.35 1.59 -11.26
CA ILE A 109 -1.66 0.97 -12.39
C ILE A 109 -2.68 0.32 -13.33
N GLU A 110 -3.67 -0.42 -12.79
CA GLU A 110 -4.73 -1.02 -13.60
C GLU A 110 -5.67 0.02 -14.21
N LEU A 111 -6.05 1.07 -13.46
CA LEU A 111 -6.78 2.24 -14.01
C LEU A 111 -5.98 2.93 -15.12
N TYR A 112 -4.67 3.09 -14.95
CA TYR A 112 -3.81 3.68 -15.96
C TYR A 112 -3.67 2.79 -17.20
N LYS A 113 -3.52 1.47 -17.03
CA LYS A 113 -3.52 0.49 -18.13
C LYS A 113 -4.84 0.52 -18.89
N ALA A 114 -5.97 0.55 -18.19
CA ALA A 114 -7.30 0.65 -18.78
C ALA A 114 -7.50 1.98 -19.52
N ALA A 115 -7.12 3.11 -18.90
CA ALA A 115 -7.19 4.42 -19.54
C ALA A 115 -6.29 4.51 -20.78
N LYS A 116 -5.08 3.95 -20.71
CA LYS A 116 -4.15 3.85 -21.86
C LYS A 116 -4.75 3.02 -22.99
N ALA A 117 -5.37 1.89 -22.70
CA ALA A 117 -6.05 1.05 -23.69
C ALA A 117 -7.24 1.79 -24.34
N ALA A 118 -8.06 2.47 -23.54
CA ALA A 118 -9.20 3.25 -24.03
C ALA A 118 -8.75 4.42 -24.92
N ILE A 119 -7.68 5.14 -24.54
CA ILE A 119 -7.14 6.24 -25.34
C ILE A 119 -6.54 5.73 -26.65
N ILE A 120 -5.79 4.61 -26.64
CA ILE A 120 -5.30 4.00 -27.89
C ILE A 120 -6.46 3.66 -28.82
N TYR A 121 -7.51 3.04 -28.28
CA TYR A 121 -8.71 2.70 -29.05
C TYR A 121 -9.36 3.95 -29.65
N ILE A 122 -9.66 4.97 -28.85
CA ILE A 122 -10.27 6.23 -29.29
C ILE A 122 -9.39 6.97 -30.29
N SER A 123 -8.07 6.99 -30.07
CA SER A 123 -7.11 7.66 -30.97
C SER A 123 -7.15 7.07 -32.38
N GLY A 124 -7.47 5.77 -32.53
CA GLY A 124 -7.68 5.14 -33.83
C GLY A 124 -8.85 5.73 -34.61
N PHE A 125 -9.91 6.18 -33.93
CA PHE A 125 -11.07 6.85 -34.53
C PHE A 125 -10.85 8.34 -34.75
N LEU A 126 -10.03 8.97 -33.92
CA LEU A 126 -9.77 10.41 -33.99
C LEU A 126 -8.62 10.81 -34.91
N LYS A 127 -7.87 9.87 -35.49
CA LYS A 127 -6.64 10.13 -36.29
C LYS A 127 -6.77 11.20 -37.39
N ASN A 128 -7.98 11.46 -37.89
CA ASN A 128 -8.25 12.44 -38.94
C ASN A 128 -9.10 13.62 -38.46
N THR A 129 -9.21 13.84 -37.14
CA THR A 129 -9.97 14.95 -36.57
C THR A 129 -9.03 16.00 -35.97
N PRO A 130 -9.43 17.29 -35.96
CA PRO A 130 -8.62 18.36 -35.38
C PRO A 130 -8.30 18.17 -33.89
N GLU A 131 -9.09 17.36 -33.18
CA GLU A 131 -8.96 17.12 -31.74
C GLU A 131 -7.87 16.11 -31.38
N TYR A 132 -7.36 15.33 -32.36
CA TYR A 132 -6.39 14.26 -32.14
C TYR A 132 -5.17 14.71 -31.34
N ASP A 133 -4.51 15.77 -31.81
CA ASP A 133 -3.27 16.27 -31.21
C ASP A 133 -3.50 16.77 -29.77
N THR A 134 -4.66 17.37 -29.51
CA THR A 134 -5.02 17.86 -28.17
C THR A 134 -5.21 16.72 -27.19
N VAL A 135 -5.93 15.66 -27.60
CA VAL A 135 -6.16 14.47 -26.77
C VAL A 135 -4.86 13.72 -26.49
N MET A 136 -3.99 13.59 -27.51
CA MET A 136 -2.72 12.88 -27.37
C MET A 136 -1.71 13.64 -26.51
N GLU A 137 -1.69 14.99 -26.56
CA GLU A 137 -0.81 15.79 -25.71
C GLU A 137 -1.25 15.79 -24.23
N ASP A 138 -2.55 15.86 -23.94
CA ASP A 138 -3.06 15.70 -22.56
C ASP A 138 -2.72 14.31 -22.01
N TYR A 139 -2.91 13.25 -22.82
CA TYR A 139 -2.50 11.90 -22.45
C TYR A 139 -0.99 11.82 -22.15
N ARG A 140 -0.15 12.41 -23.00
CA ARG A 140 1.31 12.40 -22.82
C ARG A 140 1.69 13.06 -21.51
N LYS A 141 1.16 14.26 -21.22
CA LYS A 141 1.40 14.99 -19.95
C LYS A 141 0.98 14.18 -18.73
N ARG A 142 -0.21 13.57 -18.76
CA ARG A 142 -0.71 12.75 -17.64
C ARG A 142 0.13 11.49 -17.44
N SER A 143 0.56 10.83 -18.52
CA SER A 143 1.40 9.63 -18.45
C SER A 143 2.78 9.91 -17.86
N GLU A 144 3.42 11.02 -18.22
CA GLU A 144 4.70 11.44 -17.65
C GLU A 144 4.57 11.82 -16.16
N LYS A 145 3.46 12.46 -15.76
CA LYS A 145 3.16 12.71 -14.35
C LYS A 145 3.02 11.42 -13.54
N ILE A 146 2.39 10.38 -14.10
CA ILE A 146 2.27 9.07 -13.44
C ILE A 146 3.63 8.37 -13.35
N LYS A 147 4.44 8.39 -14.42
CA LYS A 147 5.79 7.81 -14.41
C LYS A 147 6.69 8.47 -13.36
N THR A 148 6.69 9.79 -13.28
CA THR A 148 7.49 10.52 -12.28
C THR A 148 7.05 10.24 -10.84
N MET A 149 5.74 10.07 -10.60
CA MET A 149 5.23 9.60 -9.31
C MET A 149 5.72 8.18 -8.98
N THR A 150 5.83 7.27 -9.94
CA THR A 150 6.38 5.93 -9.70
C THR A 150 7.90 5.90 -9.52
N SER A 151 8.66 6.83 -10.14
CA SER A 151 10.13 6.86 -10.09
C SER A 151 10.70 7.56 -8.86
N GLN A 152 10.00 8.53 -8.25
CA GLN A 152 10.44 9.20 -7.03
C GLN A 152 10.37 8.32 -5.76
N HIS A 153 9.80 7.11 -5.85
CA HIS A 153 9.63 6.19 -4.73
C HIS A 153 10.72 5.10 -4.64
N TYR A 154 11.76 5.21 -5.49
CA TYR A 154 12.92 4.29 -5.56
C TYR A 154 14.26 4.94 -5.13
N LEU A 155 14.24 6.18 -4.61
CA LEU A 155 15.41 6.89 -4.05
C LEU A 155 15.18 7.15 -2.56
#